data_AF-A0A3M1CCI4-F1
#
_entry.id   AF-A0A3M1CCI4-F1
#
_cell.length_a   1.000
_cell.length_b   1.000
_cell.length_c   1.000
_cell.angle_alpha   90.00
_cell.angle_beta   90.00
_cell.angle_gamma   90.00
#
_symmetry.space_group_name_H-M   'P 1'
#
loop_
_entity.id
_entity.type
_entity.pdbx_description
1 polymer ?
#
loop_
_entity_poly.entity_id
_entity_poly.type
_entity_poly.pdbx_seq_one_letter_code
_entity_poly.pdbx_strand_id
1 'polypeptide(L)'
;MQITSIRLKNVRRFVEPVEIAGIGPGLNVLSAPNEAGKSTFFDALHAVFLTGHRSWDKKLRALQPKAGGDPQVTVTFRVRDADWRLRKTWSQSPSRKEARLWRDGTPPRQPRIA
;
A
#
# COMPACT_ATOMS: atom_id res chain seq x y z
N MET A 1 -16.19 -5.43 -0.50
CA MET A 1 -14.72 -5.55 -0.38
C MET A 1 -14.37 -5.57 1.09
N GLN A 2 -13.44 -6.41 1.53
CA GLN A 2 -12.93 -6.44 2.91
C GLN A 2 -11.41 -6.39 2.88
N ILE A 3 -10.79 -5.40 3.54
CA ILE A 3 -9.33 -5.36 3.72
C ILE A 3 -8.96 -6.34 4.83
N THR A 4 -7.91 -7.13 4.65
CA THR A 4 -7.42 -8.12 5.62
C THR A 4 -6.04 -7.77 6.17
N SER A 5 -5.20 -7.10 5.39
CA SER A 5 -3.95 -6.50 5.87
C SER A 5 -3.49 -5.29 5.07
N ILE A 6 -2.71 -4.42 5.71
CA ILE A 6 -1.94 -3.36 5.06
C ILE A 6 -0.51 -3.37 5.59
N ARG A 7 0.46 -3.37 4.67
CA ARG A 7 1.88 -3.27 4.94
C ARG A 7 2.49 -2.05 4.25
N LEU A 8 3.26 -1.28 5.01
CA LEU A 8 3.99 -0.10 4.56
C LEU A 8 5.49 -0.41 4.53
N LYS A 9 6.24 0.18 3.58
CA LYS A 9 7.70 0.26 3.58
C LYS A 9 8.12 1.61 3.02
N ASN A 10 9.09 2.27 3.64
CA ASN A 10 9.49 3.64 3.30
C ASN A 10 8.29 4.59 3.25
N VAL A 11 7.46 4.62 4.29
CA VAL A 11 6.31 5.53 4.39
C VAL A 11 6.40 6.37 5.65
N ARG A 12 6.68 7.67 5.50
CA ARG A 12 6.86 8.65 6.59
C ARG A 12 7.82 8.14 7.67
N ARG A 13 7.31 7.87 8.87
CA ARG A 13 8.12 7.37 10.01
C ARG A 13 8.52 5.89 9.87
N PHE A 14 7.87 5.15 8.97
CA PHE A 14 8.11 3.73 8.76
C PHE A 14 9.10 3.52 7.61
N VAL A 15 10.39 3.68 7.90
CA VAL A 15 11.46 3.35 6.95
C VAL A 15 11.48 1.82 6.76
N GLU A 16 11.54 1.09 7.86
CA GLU A 16 11.40 -0.36 7.87
C GLU A 16 9.95 -0.81 7.67
N PRO A 17 9.73 -2.04 7.16
CA PRO A 17 8.38 -2.55 6.95
C PRO A 17 7.56 -2.66 8.24
N VAL A 18 6.33 -2.17 8.20
CA VAL A 18 5.34 -2.33 9.27
C VAL A 18 4.02 -2.84 8.69
N GLU A 19 3.30 -3.68 9.43
CA GLU A 19 2.06 -4.31 8.97
C GLU A 19 0.97 -4.25 10.04
N ILE A 20 -0.25 -3.96 9.60
CA ILE A 20 -1.48 -4.25 10.33
C ILE A 20 -2.13 -5.42 9.61
N ALA A 21 -2.21 -6.55 10.29
CA ALA A 21 -2.85 -7.78 9.81
C ALA A 21 -4.09 -8.10 10.66
N GLY A 22 -4.84 -9.13 10.26
CA GLY A 22 -6.00 -9.59 11.02
C GLY A 22 -7.19 -8.64 10.99
N ILE A 23 -7.30 -7.78 9.97
CA ILE A 23 -8.46 -6.91 9.80
C ILE A 23 -9.67 -7.78 9.42
N GLY A 24 -10.63 -7.86 10.34
CA GLY A 24 -11.80 -8.74 10.26
C GLY A 24 -12.99 -8.09 9.58
N PRO A 25 -14.10 -8.83 9.41
CA PRO A 25 -15.37 -8.24 8.98
C PRO A 25 -15.91 -7.28 10.05
N GLY A 26 -16.78 -6.35 9.64
CA GLY A 26 -17.42 -5.40 10.55
C GLY A 26 -16.53 -4.24 10.97
N LEU A 27 -16.77 -3.71 12.18
CA LEU A 27 -16.06 -2.56 12.72
C LEU A 27 -14.71 -2.98 13.31
N ASN A 28 -13.62 -2.45 12.75
CA ASN A 28 -12.27 -2.63 13.28
C ASN A 28 -11.80 -1.30 13.89
N VAL A 29 -11.21 -1.35 15.09
CA VAL A 29 -10.69 -0.16 15.78
C VAL A 29 -9.17 -0.24 15.89
N LEU A 30 -8.48 0.68 15.21
CA LEU A 30 -7.03 0.84 15.37
C LEU A 30 -6.74 1.77 16.56
N SER A 31 -6.49 1.19 17.73
CA SER A 31 -6.11 1.93 18.94
C SER A 31 -4.60 1.95 19.11
N ALA A 32 -4.03 3.16 19.20
CA ALA A 32 -2.62 3.40 19.48
C ALA A 32 -2.44 4.83 20.00
N PRO A 33 -1.32 5.18 20.66
CA PRO A 33 -1.03 6.56 21.06
C PRO A 33 -1.06 7.54 19.88
N ASN A 34 -1.14 8.83 20.20
CA ASN A 34 -0.96 9.88 19.18
C ASN A 34 0.41 9.75 18.53
N GLU A 35 0.48 10.18 17.26
CA GLU A 35 1.69 10.11 16.44
C GLU A 35 2.22 8.70 16.13
N ALA A 36 1.63 7.63 16.70
CA ALA A 36 2.00 6.23 16.43
C ALA A 36 1.87 5.80 14.95
N GLY A 37 1.32 6.67 14.10
CA GLY A 37 1.26 6.47 12.65
C GLY A 37 -0.09 6.02 12.13
N LYS A 38 -1.16 6.02 12.95
CA LYS A 38 -2.53 5.68 12.53
C LYS A 38 -2.93 6.41 11.23
N SER A 39 -2.87 7.74 11.22
CA SER A 39 -3.19 8.55 10.03
C SER A 39 -2.30 8.23 8.81
N THR A 40 -1.08 7.75 9.04
CA THR A 40 -0.19 7.31 7.95
C THR A 40 -0.71 6.06 7.27
N PHE A 41 -1.26 5.09 8.02
CA PHE A 41 -1.92 3.93 7.43
C PHE A 41 -3.16 4.32 6.63
N PHE A 42 -3.97 5.26 7.12
CA PHE A 42 -5.13 5.76 6.37
C PHE A 42 -4.71 6.47 5.08
N ASP A 43 -3.74 7.38 5.12
CA ASP A 43 -3.25 8.06 3.91
C ASP A 43 -2.67 7.06 2.89
N ALA A 44 -1.97 6.03 3.37
CA ALA A 44 -1.45 4.96 2.54
C ALA A 44 -2.57 4.11 1.90
N LEU A 45 -3.65 3.81 2.64
CA LEU A 45 -4.85 3.15 2.10
C LEU A 45 -5.50 3.98 1.00
N HIS A 46 -5.63 5.29 1.20
CA HIS A 46 -6.15 6.19 0.17
C HIS A 46 -5.25 6.17 -1.07
N ALA A 47 -3.93 6.32 -0.89
CA ALA A 47 -2.98 6.36 -2.00
C ALA A 47 -2.97 5.04 -2.81
N VAL A 48 -2.95 3.89 -2.13
CA VAL A 48 -2.84 2.60 -2.81
C VAL A 48 -4.06 2.25 -3.64
N PHE A 49 -5.27 2.64 -3.23
CA PHE A 49 -6.47 2.43 -4.04
C PHE A 49 -6.70 3.53 -5.07
N LEU A 50 -6.52 4.80 -4.69
CA LEU A 50 -7.06 5.93 -5.44
C LEU A 50 -6.02 6.74 -6.23
N THR A 51 -4.72 6.45 -6.04
CA THR A 51 -3.65 7.15 -6.75
C THR A 51 -2.90 6.21 -7.69
N GLY A 52 -2.69 6.62 -8.94
CA GLY A 52 -1.93 5.84 -9.92
C GLY A 52 -0.47 5.65 -9.49
N HIS A 53 0.11 4.47 -9.75
CA HIS A 53 1.51 4.16 -9.39
C HIS A 53 2.54 5.03 -10.14
N ARG A 54 2.14 5.65 -11.25
CA ARG A 54 2.99 6.57 -12.02
C ARG A 54 3.00 7.99 -11.46
N SER A 55 2.05 8.33 -10.58
CA SER A 55 1.94 9.65 -9.96
C SER A 55 3.15 9.93 -9.04
N TRP A 56 3.48 11.21 -8.92
CA TRP A 56 4.48 11.72 -7.99
C TRP A 56 4.11 13.14 -7.54
N ASP A 57 2.84 13.31 -7.15
CA ASP A 57 2.28 14.58 -6.67
C ASP A 57 2.72 14.93 -5.24
N LYS A 58 2.29 16.09 -4.74
CA LYS A 58 2.62 16.57 -3.39
C LYS A 58 2.16 15.60 -2.28
N LYS A 59 1.02 14.92 -2.46
CA LYS A 59 0.49 13.97 -1.45
C LYS A 59 1.35 12.72 -1.37
N LEU A 60 1.75 12.16 -2.50
CA LEU A 60 2.67 11.01 -2.54
C LEU A 60 4.07 11.35 -2.06
N ARG A 61 4.59 12.54 -2.42
CA ARG A 61 5.88 13.00 -1.88
C ARG A 61 5.83 13.17 -0.37
N ALA A 62 4.70 13.58 0.20
CA ALA A 62 4.50 13.65 1.65
C ALA A 62 4.40 12.28 2.34
N LEU A 63 4.30 11.18 1.58
CA LEU A 63 4.47 9.83 2.10
C LEU A 63 5.93 9.39 2.13
N GLN A 64 6.84 10.06 1.41
CA GLN A 64 8.26 9.73 1.43
C GLN A 64 8.88 10.05 2.80
N PRO A 65 9.68 9.13 3.39
CA PRO A 65 10.45 9.42 4.58
C PRO A 65 11.44 10.55 4.32
N LYS A 66 11.76 11.33 5.36
CA LYS A 66 12.81 12.35 5.26
C LYS A 66 14.18 11.75 4.92
N ALA A 67 14.42 10.50 5.34
CA ALA A 67 15.64 9.75 5.01
C ALA A 67 15.70 9.28 3.54
N GLY A 68 14.64 9.49 2.75
CA GLY A 68 14.53 9.00 1.39
C GLY A 68 13.90 7.59 1.32
N GLY A 69 14.07 6.95 0.16
CA GLY A 69 13.41 5.67 -0.17
C GLY A 69 12.14 5.84 -0.98
N ASP A 70 11.69 4.78 -1.64
CA ASP A 70 10.49 4.78 -2.47
C ASP A 70 9.30 4.26 -1.66
N PRO A 71 8.24 5.09 -1.43
CA PRO A 71 7.04 4.64 -0.75
C PRO A 71 6.45 3.40 -1.39
N GLN A 72 6.24 2.39 -0.57
CA GLN A 72 5.60 1.15 -0.98
C GLN A 72 4.47 0.80 -0.03
N VAL A 73 3.30 0.53 -0.61
CA VAL A 73 2.11 0.10 0.12
C VAL A 73 1.62 -1.20 -0.48
N THR A 74 1.42 -2.19 0.37
CA THR A 74 0.81 -3.47 0.01
C THR A 74 -0.48 -3.65 0.81
N VAL A 75 -1.59 -3.96 0.15
CA VAL A 75 -2.87 -4.27 0.79
C VAL A 75 -3.33 -5.65 0.34
N THR A 76 -3.74 -6.46 1.30
CA THR A 76 -4.47 -7.71 1.04
C THR A 76 -5.94 -7.47 1.33
N PHE A 77 -6.82 -7.91 0.44
CA PHE A 77 -8.26 -7.71 0.57
C PHE A 77 -9.04 -8.78 -0.17
N ARG A 78 -10.27 -9.06 0.28
CA ARG A 78 -11.20 -9.99 -0.34
C ARG A 78 -12.28 -9.24 -1.13
N VAL A 79 -12.58 -9.72 -2.32
CA VAL A 79 -13.69 -9.26 -3.16
C VAL A 79 -14.44 -10.48 -3.65
N ARG A 80 -15.71 -10.62 -3.26
CA ARG A 80 -16.49 -11.85 -3.47
C ARG A 80 -15.70 -13.04 -2.88
N ASP A 81 -15.50 -14.08 -3.68
CA ASP A 81 -14.83 -15.33 -3.25
C ASP A 81 -13.35 -15.39 -3.63
N ALA A 82 -12.71 -14.25 -3.92
CA ALA A 82 -11.31 -14.19 -4.32
C ALA A 82 -10.49 -13.30 -3.39
N ASP A 83 -9.28 -13.76 -3.08
CA ASP A 83 -8.30 -13.02 -2.31
C ASP A 83 -7.37 -12.25 -3.24
N TRP A 84 -7.19 -10.97 -2.95
CA TRP A 84 -6.39 -10.07 -3.75
C TRP A 84 -5.26 -9.49 -2.93
N ARG A 85 -4.12 -9.29 -3.58
CA ARG A 85 -3.02 -8.50 -3.04
C ARG A 85 -2.70 -7.40 -4.03
N LEU A 86 -2.66 -6.15 -3.59
CA LEU A 86 -2.23 -5.01 -4.39
C LEU A 86 -0.97 -4.43 -3.80
N ARG A 87 0.10 -4.31 -4.58
CA ARG A 87 1.31 -3.59 -4.22
C ARG A 87 1.51 -2.43 -5.17
N LYS A 88 1.71 -1.23 -4.63
CA LYS A 88 2.18 -0.06 -5.39
C LYS A 88 3.47 0.45 -4.79
N THR A 89 4.42 0.76 -5.65
CA THR A 89 5.66 1.48 -5.33
C THR A 89 5.68 2.75 -6.16
N TRP A 90 5.89 3.90 -5.51
CA TRP A 90 6.03 5.19 -6.16
C TRP A 90 7.48 5.65 -6.05
N SER A 91 8.02 6.23 -7.13
CA SER A 91 9.41 6.69 -7.17
C SER A 91 9.59 7.86 -8.11
N GLN A 92 10.67 8.63 -7.94
CA GLN A 92 11.16 9.55 -8.97
C GLN A 92 11.73 8.81 -10.18
N SER A 93 12.39 7.66 -9.95
CA SER A 93 12.95 6.83 -11.02
C SER A 93 11.84 6.05 -11.72
N PRO A 94 11.62 6.21 -13.04
CA PRO A 94 10.60 5.47 -13.78
C PRO A 94 10.72 3.96 -13.65
N SER A 95 11.95 3.42 -13.60
CA SER A 95 12.20 1.97 -13.52
C SER A 95 11.82 1.34 -12.18
N ARG A 96 11.64 2.15 -11.12
CA ARG A 96 11.25 1.68 -9.79
C ARG A 96 9.75 1.86 -9.49
N LYS A 97 9.02 2.59 -10.35
CA LYS A 97 7.57 2.72 -10.25
C LYS A 97 6.92 1.38 -10.58
N GLU A 98 6.03 0.90 -9.73
CA GLU A 98 5.44 -0.43 -9.89
C GLU A 98 4.00 -0.48 -9.38
N ALA A 99 3.14 -1.20 -10.10
CA ALA A 99 1.89 -1.73 -9.57
C ALA A 99 1.79 -3.23 -9.90
N ARG A 100 1.44 -4.04 -8.90
CA ARG A 100 1.17 -5.47 -9.07
C ARG A 100 -0.10 -5.86 -8.33
N LEU A 101 -0.94 -6.67 -8.96
CA LEU A 101 -2.23 -7.12 -8.43
C LEU A 101 -2.34 -8.65 -8.52
N TRP A 102 -2.07 -9.35 -7.44
CA TRP A 102 -2.22 -10.81 -7.39
C TRP A 102 -3.66 -11.18 -7.07
N ARG A 103 -4.11 -12.31 -7.62
CA ARG A 103 -5.37 -12.98 -7.27
C ARG A 103 -5.06 -14.39 -6.79
N ASP A 104 -5.60 -14.78 -5.64
CA ASP A 104 -5.46 -16.12 -5.05
C ASP A 104 -3.97 -16.55 -4.96
N GLY A 105 -3.12 -15.62 -4.52
CA GLY A 105 -1.66 -15.79 -4.41
C GLY A 105 -0.88 -15.76 -5.74
N THR A 106 -1.57 -15.78 -6.89
CA THR A 106 -0.94 -15.82 -8.22
C THR A 106 -0.80 -14.41 -8.80
N PRO A 107 0.39 -14.01 -9.29
CA PRO A 107 0.55 -12.72 -9.97
C PRO A 107 -0.34 -12.66 -11.22
N PRO A 108 -0.85 -11.47 -11.58
CA PRO A 108 -1.57 -11.33 -12.84
C PRO A 108 -0.56 -11.61 -13.96
N ARG A 109 -0.98 -12.35 -15.00
CA ARG A 109 -0.12 -12.56 -16.17
C ARG A 109 0.30 -11.18 -16.70
N GLN A 110 1.60 -10.91 -16.74
CA GLN A 110 2.09 -9.68 -17.38
C GLN A 110 1.67 -9.72 -18.86
N PRO A 111 1.18 -8.60 -19.44
CA PRO A 111 1.01 -8.54 -20.88
C PRO A 111 2.38 -8.75 -21.52
N ARG A 112 2.52 -9.81 -22.33
CA ARG A 112 3.64 -9.93 -23.26
C ARG A 112 3.43 -8.83 -24.28
N ILE A 113 4.20 -7.76 -24.17
CA ILE A 113 4.33 -6.79 -25.26
C ILE A 113 5.15 -7.55 -26.32
N ALA A 114 4.50 -7.86 -27.45
CA ALA A 114 5.15 -8.32 -28.67
C ALA A 114 5.76 -7.13 -29.40
#